data_AF-X1AUQ6-F1
#
_entry.id   AF-X1AUQ6-F1
#
_cell.length_a   1.000
_cell.length_b   1.000
_cell.length_c   1.000
_cell.angle_alpha   90.00
_cell.angle_beta   90.00
_cell.angle_gamma   90.00
#
_symmetry.space_group_name_H-M   'P 1'
#
loop_
_entity.id
_entity.type
_entity.pdbx_description
1 polymer ?
#
loop_
_entity_poly.entity_id
_entity_poly.type
_entity_poly.pdbx_seq_one_letter_code
_entity_poly.pdbx_strand_id
1 'polypeptide(L)' 'MKKKVMIINKVISKNNLKKDNNNYIVELENVSEEFKMGSSVINALDNVSLKIKRGEFLSI' A
#
# COMPACT_ATOMS: atom_id res chain seq x y z
N MET A 1 -5.84 -21.33 -28.77
CA MET A 1 -6.72 -21.22 -27.59
C MET A 1 -6.60 -19.81 -27.01
N LYS A 2 -7.69 -19.03 -26.98
CA LYS A 2 -7.67 -17.65 -26.46
C LYS A 2 -7.93 -17.68 -24.96
N LYS A 3 -6.99 -17.18 -24.15
CA LYS A 3 -7.11 -17.12 -22.68
C LYS A 3 -8.02 -15.92 -22.33
N LYS A 4 -9.18 -16.20 -21.74
CA LYS A 4 -10.12 -15.20 -21.25
C LYS A 4 -9.56 -14.59 -19.96
N VAL A 5 -9.17 -13.32 -19.98
CA VAL A 5 -8.75 -12.59 -18.77
C VAL A 5 -10.00 -12.02 -18.11
N MET A 6 -10.25 -12.42 -16.87
CA MET A 6 -11.36 -11.93 -16.06
C MET A 6 -10.84 -10.77 -15.20
N ILE A 7 -11.28 -9.55 -15.50
CA ILE A 7 -10.95 -8.37 -14.69
C ILE A 7 -11.97 -8.33 -13.53
N ILE A 8 -11.49 -8.58 -12.31
CA ILE A 8 -12.30 -8.39 -11.10
C ILE A 8 -12.09 -6.93 -10.66
N ASN A 9 -12.98 -6.03 -11.09
CA ASN A 9 -13.05 -4.69 -10.52
C ASN A 9 -13.58 -4.80 -9.09
N LYS A 10 -12.68 -5.01 -8.13
CA LYS A 10 -13.01 -4.93 -6.70
C LYS A 10 -13.18 -3.46 -6.34
N VAL A 11 -14.38 -2.94 -6.56
CA VAL A 11 -14.81 -1.65 -6.02
C VAL A 11 -14.74 -1.77 -4.50
N ILE A 12 -13.73 -1.15 -3.90
CA ILE A 12 -13.56 -1.13 -2.45
C ILE A 12 -14.70 -0.26 -1.90
N SER A 13 -15.71 -0.92 -1.36
CA SER A 13 -16.80 -0.31 -0.60
C SER A 13 -16.23 0.60 0.47
N LYS A 14 -16.69 1.86 0.52
CA LYS A 14 -16.49 2.78 1.65
C LYS A 14 -17.14 2.17 2.88
N ASN A 15 -16.44 1.29 3.56
CA ASN A 15 -16.89 0.70 4.81
C ASN A 15 -16.52 1.66 5.95
N ASN A 16 -17.56 2.00 6.73
CA ASN A 16 -17.52 2.66 8.03
C ASN A 16 -16.18 2.51 8.74
N LEU A 17 -15.43 3.61 8.84
CA LEU A 17 -14.25 3.70 9.69
C LEU A 17 -14.73 3.54 11.13
N LYS A 18 -14.66 2.31 11.65
CA LYS A 18 -14.62 2.09 13.09
C LYS A 18 -13.51 2.99 13.61
N LYS A 19 -13.84 3.81 14.61
CA LYS A 19 -12.86 4.59 15.34
C LYS A 19 -12.02 3.59 16.13
N ASP A 20 -11.05 2.99 15.46
CA ASP A 20 -10.05 2.19 16.14
C ASP A 20 -9.30 3.14 17.06
N ASN A 21 -9.19 2.76 18.34
CA ASN A 21 -8.37 3.46 19.33
C ASN A 21 -6.87 3.26 19.01
N ASN A 22 -6.49 3.39 17.75
CA ASN A 22 -5.18 3.06 17.26
C ASN A 22 -4.27 4.26 17.52
N ASN A 23 -3.22 4.04 18.31
CA ASN A 23 -2.24 5.09 18.65
C ASN A 23 -1.30 5.44 17.49
N TYR A 24 -1.44 4.77 16.35
CA TYR A 24 -0.66 4.99 15.14
C TYR A 24 -1.30 6.06 14.26
N ILE A 25 -0.49 7.01 13.79
CA ILE A 25 -0.88 8.09 12.87
C ILE A 25 -0.49 7.77 11.42
N VAL A 26 0.45 6.85 11.21
CA VAL A 26 0.83 6.31 9.91
C VAL A 26 0.99 4.81 10.06
N GLU A 27 0.41 4.04 9.13
CA GLU A 27 0.53 2.59 9.06
C GLU A 27 0.65 2.19 7.59
N LEU A 28 1.81 1.63 7.23
CA LEU A 28 2.11 0.98 5.96
C LEU A 28 2.26 -0.51 6.23
N GLU A 29 1.59 -1.33 5.44
CA GLU A 29 1.68 -2.78 5.53
C GLU A 29 2.02 -3.34 4.15
N ASN A 30 3.20 -3.95 4.04
CA ASN A 30 3.69 -4.63 2.83
C ASN A 30 3.55 -3.79 1.55
N VAL A 31 3.91 -2.51 1.64
CA VAL A 31 3.82 -1.56 0.52
C VAL A 31 5.00 -1.76 -0.43
N SER A 32 4.70 -2.11 -1.67
CA SER A 32 5.65 -2.17 -2.78
C SER A 32 5.25 -1.18 -3.87
N GLU A 33 6.23 -0.55 -4.50
CA GLU A 33 6.03 0.41 -5.58
C GLU A 33 7.14 0.21 -6.62
N GLU A 34 6.75 0.12 -7.90
CA GLU A 34 7.67 -0.11 -9.01
C GLU A 34 7.49 0.97 -10.08
N PHE A 35 8.60 1.53 -10.55
CA PHE A 35 8.63 2.42 -11.71
C PHE A 35 9.24 1.70 -12.92
N LYS A 36 8.49 1.68 -14.01
CA LYS A 36 8.96 1.17 -15.31
C LYS A 36 9.64 2.30 -16.08
N MET A 37 10.91 2.12 -16.40
CA MET A 37 11.71 3.06 -17.18
C MET A 37 12.26 2.37 -18.42
N GLY A 38 11.52 2.48 -19.53
CA GLY A 38 11.83 1.75 -20.76
C GLY A 38 11.73 0.23 -20.54
N SER A 39 12.85 -0.47 -20.75
CA SER A 39 12.97 -1.91 -20.47
C SER A 39 13.31 -2.25 -19.02
N SER A 40 13.62 -1.24 -18.20
CA SER A 40 14.03 -1.43 -16.80
C SER A 40 12.85 -1.30 -15.85
N VAL A 41 12.91 -2.05 -14.75
CA VAL A 41 11.99 -1.92 -13.61
C VAL A 41 12.81 -1.49 -12.40
N ILE A 42 12.38 -0.41 -11.74
CA ILE A 42 13.00 0.11 -10.53
C ILE A 42 11.99 -0.07 -9.40
N ASN A 43 12.37 -0.85 -8.39
CA ASN A 43 11.58 -1.00 -7.17
C ASN A 43 11.87 0.21 -6.28
N ALA A 44 10.92 1.15 -6.19
CA ALA A 44 11.04 2.32 -5.30
C ALA A 44 10.69 1.97 -3.86
N LEU A 45 9.74 1.05 -3.66
CA LEU A 45 9.45 0.43 -2.38
C LEU A 45 9.39 -1.08 -2.60
N ASP A 46 10.02 -1.85 -1.71
CA ASP A 46 9.99 -3.31 -1.76
C ASP A 46 9.53 -3.86 -0.41
N ASN A 47 8.25 -4.24 -0.37
CA ASN A 47 7.58 -4.85 0.79
C ASN A 47 7.77 -4.07 2.10
N VAL A 48 7.65 -2.74 2.05
CA VAL A 48 7.90 -1.85 3.18
C VAL A 48 6.71 -1.85 4.14
N SER A 49 6.98 -2.11 5.42
CA SER A 49 6.02 -1.97 6.51
C SER A 49 6.52 -0.95 7.53
N LEU A 50 5.66 -0.01 7.93
CA LEU A 50 6.01 1.10 8.83
C LEU A 50 4.82 1.46 9.71
N LYS A 51 5.07 1.69 11.00
CA LYS A 51 4.06 2.23 11.92
C LYS A 51 4.67 3.39 12.69
N ILE A 52 4.01 4.55 12.65
CA ILE A 52 4.43 5.75 13.39
C ILE A 52 3.36 6.07 14.43
N LYS A 53 3.73 6.15 15.70
CA LYS A 53 2.81 6.54 16.78
C LYS A 53 2.64 8.05 16.84
N ARG A 54 1.51 8.49 17.39
CA ARG A 54 1.27 9.90 17.68
C ARG A 54 2.38 10.45 18.59
N GLY A 55 3.03 11.52 18.15
CA GLY A 55 4.09 12.20 18.91
C GLY A 55 5.50 11.66 18.67
N GLU A 56 5.67 10.61 17.86
CA GLU A 56 6.99 10.18 17.42
C GLU A 56 7.50 11.07 16.29
N PHE A 57 8.79 11.41 16.34
CA PHE A 57 9.51 12.08 15.26
C PHE A 57 10.36 11.06 14.53
N LEU A 58 10.18 10.94 13.21
CA LEU A 58 10.90 10.01 12.35
C LEU A 58 11.64 10.80 11.26
N SER A 59 12.90 10.45 11.02
CA SER A 59 13.67 10.88 9.85
C SER A 59 13.87 9.67 8.94
N ILE A 60 13.66 9.86 7.63
CA ILE A 60 13.80 8.84 6.59
C ILE A 60 14.94 9.27 5.66
#